data_AF-A0AA88HNT2-F1
#
_entry.id   AF-A0AA88HNT2-F1
#
_cell.length_a   1.000
_cell.length_b   1.000
_cell.length_c   1.000
_cell.angle_alpha   90.00
_cell.angle_beta   90.00
_cell.angle_gamma   90.00
#
_symmetry.space_group_name_H-M   'P 1'
#
loop_
_entity.id
_entity.type
_entity.pdbx_description
1 polymer ?
#
loop_
_entity_poly.entity_id
_entity_poly.type
_entity_poly.pdbx_seq_one_letter_code
_entity_poly.pdbx_strand_id
1 'polypeptide(L)'
;MLGQEVKDTQSRVNLLEKNPLIIDTFLAFNIAADDRGLSYTPIEEISVVSWETAFEQTDPSVAFEEFNTIVADIYNSKCPMKQLRYKRMNPRKPWMDQELLTMISLRNEMYSDYLGFSGDERQKLFIDQRNKTNSLKRKKVKVFYRTKFEEKAGDPKGTWDIINGIIKGERKPQEYSLEVNGKVISDLE
;
A
#
# COMPACT_ATOMS: atom_id res chain seq x y z
N MET A 1 -27.74 24.74 18.56
CA MET A 1 -27.02 24.53 17.28
C MET A 1 -25.87 23.52 17.45
N LEU A 2 -25.02 23.64 18.48
CA LEU A 2 -23.93 22.68 18.78
C LEU A 2 -24.36 21.20 18.91
N GLY A 3 -25.53 20.92 19.50
CA GLY A 3 -25.99 19.54 19.73
C GLY A 3 -26.39 18.77 18.45
N GLN A 4 -26.66 19.46 17.34
CA GLN A 4 -26.96 18.81 16.07
C GLN A 4 -25.67 18.45 15.32
N GLU A 5 -24.68 19.35 15.37
CA GLU A 5 -23.35 19.14 14.78
C GLU A 5 -22.60 17.97 15.45
N VAL A 6 -22.67 17.85 16.79
CA VAL A 6 -22.04 16.75 17.53
C VAL A 6 -22.63 15.39 17.15
N LYS A 7 -23.95 15.30 16.96
CA LYS A 7 -24.63 14.08 16.51
C LYS A 7 -24.30 13.73 15.07
N ASP A 8 -24.11 14.74 14.23
CA ASP A 8 -23.71 14.58 12.84
C ASP A 8 -22.26 14.10 12.73
N THR A 9 -21.34 14.63 13.55
CA THR A 9 -19.97 14.13 13.65
C THR A 9 -19.90 12.71 14.20
N GLN A 10 -20.69 12.36 15.22
CA GLN A 10 -20.70 10.99 15.75
C GLN A 10 -21.29 10.00 14.74
N SER A 11 -22.29 10.42 13.97
CA SER A 11 -22.86 9.63 12.88
C SER A 11 -21.85 9.44 11.75
N ARG A 12 -21.04 10.45 11.44
CA ARG A 12 -19.95 10.38 10.45
C ARG A 12 -18.83 9.44 10.90
N VAL A 13 -18.40 9.50 12.16
CA VAL A 13 -17.41 8.54 12.72
C VAL A 13 -17.94 7.11 12.65
N ASN A 14 -19.20 6.89 13.05
CA ASN A 14 -19.84 5.58 12.96
C ASN A 14 -20.01 5.07 11.52
N LEU A 15 -20.19 5.96 10.53
CA LEU A 15 -20.28 5.58 9.11
C LEU A 15 -18.91 5.21 8.53
N LEU A 16 -17.85 5.87 9.00
CA LEU A 16 -16.46 5.59 8.60
C LEU A 16 -15.96 4.29 9.22
N GLU A 17 -16.29 4.02 10.48
CA GLU A 17 -15.94 2.77 11.19
C GLU A 17 -16.64 1.53 10.62
N LYS A 18 -17.83 1.69 10.02
CA LYS A 18 -18.62 0.59 9.44
C LYS A 18 -18.37 0.39 7.94
N ASN A 19 -17.50 1.19 7.33
CA ASN A 19 -17.23 1.13 5.90
C ASN A 19 -16.20 0.03 5.59
N PRO A 20 -16.56 -1.05 4.87
CA PRO A 20 -15.66 -2.16 4.58
C PRO A 20 -14.38 -1.74 3.85
N LEU A 21 -14.39 -0.59 3.15
CA LEU A 21 -13.23 -0.05 2.45
C LEU A 21 -12.26 0.70 3.35
N ILE A 22 -12.76 1.34 4.41
CA ILE A 22 -11.94 1.98 5.45
C ILE A 22 -11.40 0.90 6.38
N ILE A 23 -12.24 -0.09 6.73
CA ILE A 23 -11.80 -1.28 7.45
C ILE A 23 -10.72 -2.01 6.64
N ASP A 24 -10.84 -2.20 5.32
CA ASP A 24 -9.79 -2.84 4.51
C ASP A 24 -8.52 -2.00 4.36
N THR A 25 -8.60 -0.66 4.28
CA THR A 25 -7.40 0.19 4.23
C THR A 25 -6.74 0.37 5.60
N PHE A 26 -7.53 0.42 6.68
CA PHE A 26 -7.03 0.41 8.06
C PHE A 26 -6.55 -0.98 8.47
N LEU A 27 -7.18 -2.08 8.06
CA LEU A 27 -6.63 -3.43 8.20
C LEU A 27 -5.39 -3.57 7.33
N ALA A 28 -5.36 -3.09 6.09
CA ALA A 28 -4.14 -3.15 5.28
C ALA A 28 -3.01 -2.29 5.90
N PHE A 29 -3.34 -1.17 6.55
CA PHE A 29 -2.38 -0.36 7.29
C PHE A 29 -1.93 -1.04 8.58
N ASN A 30 -2.85 -1.64 9.35
CA ASN A 30 -2.57 -2.34 10.61
C ASN A 30 -1.86 -3.68 10.39
N ILE A 31 -2.25 -4.47 9.39
CA ILE A 31 -1.56 -5.68 8.93
C ILE A 31 -0.15 -5.31 8.43
N ALA A 32 -0.01 -4.22 7.66
CA ALA A 32 1.30 -3.73 7.24
C ALA A 32 2.13 -3.11 8.37
N ALA A 33 1.52 -2.73 9.51
CA ALA A 33 2.21 -2.29 10.71
C ALA A 33 2.67 -3.48 11.57
N ASP A 34 1.86 -4.54 11.63
CA ASP A 34 2.12 -5.80 12.36
C ASP A 34 3.27 -6.61 11.71
N ASP A 35 3.27 -6.75 10.38
CA ASP A 35 4.37 -7.36 9.61
C ASP A 35 5.72 -6.59 9.73
N ARG A 36 5.69 -5.35 10.24
CA ARG A 36 6.88 -4.51 10.45
C ARG A 36 7.37 -4.48 11.91
N GLY A 37 6.73 -5.22 12.82
CA GLY A 37 7.10 -5.24 14.23
C GLY A 37 6.97 -3.88 14.92
N LEU A 38 6.12 -2.97 14.39
CA LEU A 38 5.77 -1.72 15.06
C LEU A 38 4.73 -2.04 16.13
N SER A 39 5.16 -2.65 17.23
CA SER A 39 4.38 -2.63 18.45
C SER A 39 4.32 -1.19 18.94
N TYR A 40 3.11 -0.69 19.22
CA TYR A 40 2.77 0.61 19.80
C TYR A 40 2.49 1.77 18.84
N THR A 41 1.25 2.27 18.91
CA THR A 41 0.81 3.48 18.20
C THR A 41 1.18 4.73 19.04
N PRO A 42 1.53 5.87 18.42
CA PRO A 42 1.86 7.10 19.16
C PRO A 42 0.74 7.57 20.10
N ILE A 43 -0.51 7.20 19.79
CA ILE A 43 -1.70 7.56 20.56
C ILE A 43 -1.69 6.92 21.94
N GLU A 44 -1.21 5.67 22.06
CA GLU A 44 -1.16 4.96 23.34
C GLU A 44 -0.11 5.59 24.27
N GLU A 45 1.03 6.03 23.75
CA GLU A 45 2.09 6.64 24.57
C GLU A 45 1.71 8.05 25.05
N ILE A 46 1.07 8.85 24.19
CA ILE A 46 0.52 10.17 24.56
C ILE A 46 -0.49 10.05 25.70
N SER A 47 -1.22 8.93 25.80
CA SER A 47 -2.21 8.72 26.87
C SER A 47 -1.61 8.42 28.25
N VAL A 48 -0.33 8.04 28.31
CA VAL A 48 0.39 7.66 29.56
C VAL A 48 1.36 8.75 30.02
N VAL A 49 1.66 9.73 29.17
CA VAL A 49 2.61 10.80 29.44
C VAL A 49 2.08 11.78 30.50
N SER A 50 2.96 12.19 31.42
CA SER A 50 2.66 13.24 32.41
C SER A 50 2.71 14.62 31.75
N TRP A 51 1.69 15.43 32.03
CA TRP A 51 1.55 16.81 31.55
C TRP A 51 1.86 17.85 32.62
N GLU A 52 2.28 17.42 33.81
CA GLU A 52 2.47 18.28 34.99
C GLU A 52 3.42 19.43 34.67
N THR A 53 4.51 19.17 33.94
CA THR A 53 5.49 20.21 33.55
C THR A 53 4.84 21.34 32.76
N ALA A 54 3.98 21.02 31.79
CA ALA A 54 3.31 22.02 30.97
C ALA A 54 2.22 22.80 31.74
N PHE A 55 1.61 22.18 32.76
CA PHE A 55 0.59 22.84 33.61
C PHE A 55 1.17 23.68 34.74
N GLU A 56 2.40 23.42 35.18
CA GLU A 56 3.10 24.17 36.23
C GLU A 56 3.66 25.52 35.73
N GLN A 57 3.71 25.72 34.41
CA GLN A 57 4.21 26.96 33.82
C GLN A 57 3.23 28.13 34.02
N THR A 58 3.75 29.26 34.50
CA THR A 58 2.97 30.49 34.67
C THR A 58 2.80 31.27 33.37
N ASP A 59 3.75 31.12 32.44
CA ASP A 59 3.72 31.77 31.13
C ASP A 59 3.07 30.82 30.10
N PRO A 60 1.94 31.21 29.48
CA PRO A 60 1.28 30.42 28.43
C PRO A 60 2.19 30.09 27.24
N SER A 61 3.17 30.94 26.92
CA SER A 61 4.11 30.69 25.83
C SER A 61 5.03 29.52 26.17
N VAL A 62 5.56 29.48 27.40
CA VAL A 62 6.44 28.40 27.87
C VAL A 62 5.65 27.08 28.02
N ALA A 63 4.42 27.13 28.53
CA ALA A 63 3.54 25.97 28.60
C ALA A 63 3.32 25.32 27.22
N PHE A 64 3.12 26.15 26.19
CA PHE A 64 2.91 25.68 24.82
C PHE A 64 4.18 25.08 24.21
N GLU A 65 5.35 25.67 24.48
CA GLU A 65 6.63 25.13 24.01
C GLU A 65 6.93 23.76 24.64
N GLU A 66 6.70 23.60 25.93
CA GLU A 66 6.88 22.31 26.63
C GLU A 66 5.93 21.23 26.09
N PHE A 67 4.65 21.58 25.92
CA PHE A 67 3.67 20.68 25.31
C PHE A 67 4.12 20.20 23.92
N ASN A 68 4.53 21.13 23.05
CA ASN A 68 4.95 20.78 21.70
C ASN A 68 6.22 19.93 21.70
N THR A 69 7.14 20.19 22.61
CA THR A 69 8.39 19.43 22.74
C THR A 69 8.08 17.97 23.09
N ILE A 70 7.26 17.74 24.12
CA ILE A 70 6.84 16.40 24.55
C ILE A 70 6.16 15.62 23.42
N VAL A 71 5.21 16.27 22.73
CA VAL A 71 4.48 15.64 21.61
C VAL A 71 5.41 15.36 20.42
N ALA A 72 6.31 16.30 20.09
CA ALA A 72 7.26 16.14 19.00
C ALA A 72 8.25 15.00 19.27
N ASP A 73 8.71 14.84 20.52
CA ASP A 73 9.65 13.79 20.90
C ASP A 73 9.02 12.39 20.79
N ILE A 74 7.79 12.23 21.28
CA ILE A 74 7.00 11.00 21.14
C ILE A 74 6.80 10.68 19.65
N TYR A 75 6.39 11.68 18.87
CA TYR A 75 6.17 11.52 17.44
C TYR A 75 7.44 11.12 16.70
N ASN A 76 8.57 11.79 16.96
CA ASN A 76 9.84 11.49 16.30
C ASN A 76 10.39 10.12 16.70
N SER A 77 10.17 9.69 17.94
CA SER A 77 10.58 8.38 18.46
C SER A 77 9.79 7.23 17.83
N LYS A 78 8.46 7.36 17.75
CA LYS A 78 7.57 6.29 17.27
C LYS A 78 7.27 6.34 15.78
N CYS A 79 7.38 7.51 15.15
CA CYS A 79 7.18 7.73 13.73
C CYS A 79 8.44 8.31 13.06
N PRO A 80 9.59 7.59 13.12
CA PRO A 80 10.80 8.09 12.49
C PRO A 80 10.59 8.27 10.99
N MET A 81 10.89 9.47 10.49
CA MET A 81 10.84 9.76 9.05
C MET A 81 11.93 8.96 8.32
N LYS A 82 11.53 7.82 7.74
CA LYS A 82 12.42 6.98 6.94
C LYS A 82 12.40 7.45 5.49
N GLN A 83 13.58 7.78 4.96
CA GLN A 83 13.76 7.99 3.53
C GLN A 83 13.55 6.67 2.79
N LEU A 84 12.39 6.53 2.13
CA LEU A 84 12.13 5.38 1.29
C LEU A 84 12.94 5.52 0.00
N ARG A 85 13.92 4.64 -0.18
CA ARG A 85 14.49 4.41 -1.51
C ARG A 85 13.41 3.75 -2.35
N TYR A 86 12.72 4.51 -3.18
CA TYR A 86 11.90 3.94 -4.24
C TYR A 86 12.81 3.07 -5.10
N LYS A 87 12.67 1.74 -5.02
CA LYS A 87 13.23 0.86 -6.05
C LYS A 87 12.69 1.41 -7.37
N ARG A 88 13.58 1.64 -8.35
CA ARG A 88 13.20 2.03 -9.72
C ARG A 88 11.98 1.21 -10.07
N MET A 89 10.88 1.90 -10.39
CA MET A 89 9.58 1.28 -10.64
C MET A 89 9.82 0.06 -11.51
N ASN A 90 9.60 -1.14 -10.96
CA ASN A 90 9.84 -2.38 -11.69
C ASN A 90 9.24 -2.20 -13.09
N PRO A 91 9.92 -2.69 -14.15
CA PRO A 91 9.34 -2.63 -15.49
C PRO A 91 7.90 -3.12 -15.39
N ARG A 92 6.99 -2.29 -15.92
CA ARG A 92 5.54 -2.53 -15.78
C ARG A 92 5.27 -3.98 -16.15
N LYS A 93 4.42 -4.65 -15.37
CA LYS A 93 4.09 -6.05 -15.63
C LYS A 93 3.68 -6.18 -17.12
N PRO A 94 4.15 -7.19 -17.85
CA PRO A 94 3.97 -7.24 -19.31
C PRO A 94 2.52 -7.20 -19.80
N TRP A 95 1.56 -7.62 -18.96
CA TRP A 95 0.12 -7.57 -19.26
C TRP A 95 -0.54 -6.21 -18.97
N MET A 96 0.23 -5.19 -18.57
CA MET A 96 -0.27 -3.83 -18.35
C MET A 96 -0.25 -3.05 -19.66
N ASP A 97 -1.43 -2.72 -20.17
CA ASP A 97 -1.58 -1.89 -21.36
C ASP A 97 -2.15 -0.50 -21.04
N GLN A 98 -2.20 0.36 -22.07
CA GLN A 98 -2.69 1.72 -21.92
C GLN A 98 -4.18 1.76 -21.50
N GLU A 99 -4.99 0.83 -21.99
CA GLU A 99 -6.40 0.70 -21.63
C GLU A 99 -6.59 0.46 -20.12
N LEU A 100 -5.87 -0.52 -19.57
CA LEU A 100 -5.90 -0.82 -18.15
C LEU A 100 -5.37 0.33 -17.30
N LEU A 101 -4.35 1.04 -17.79
CA LEU A 101 -3.80 2.23 -17.11
C LEU A 101 -4.84 3.36 -17.05
N THR A 102 -5.54 3.64 -18.14
CA THR A 102 -6.62 4.63 -18.17
C THR A 102 -7.73 4.26 -17.20
N MET A 103 -8.13 2.99 -17.16
CA MET A 103 -9.15 2.49 -16.22
C MET A 103 -8.72 2.61 -14.76
N ILE A 104 -7.45 2.33 -14.46
CA ILE A 104 -6.85 2.52 -13.13
C ILE A 104 -6.85 4.00 -12.74
N SER A 105 -6.49 4.90 -13.67
CA SER A 105 -6.51 6.34 -13.44
C SER A 105 -7.91 6.84 -13.12
N LEU A 106 -8.90 6.45 -13.93
CA LEU A 106 -10.30 6.83 -13.74
C LEU A 106 -10.86 6.32 -12.40
N ARG A 107 -10.49 5.09 -12.00
CA ARG A 107 -10.86 4.57 -10.68
C ARG A 107 -10.26 5.41 -9.54
N ASN A 108 -9.01 5.87 -9.68
CA ASN A 108 -8.35 6.68 -8.65
C ASN A 108 -8.96 8.08 -8.55
N GLU A 109 -9.35 8.67 -9.69
CA GLU A 109 -10.08 9.93 -9.75
C GLU A 109 -11.42 9.81 -9.03
N MET A 110 -12.24 8.80 -9.38
CA MET A 110 -13.51 8.54 -8.70
C MET A 110 -13.37 8.25 -7.21
N TYR A 111 -12.27 7.63 -6.78
CA TYR A 111 -11.98 7.45 -5.37
C TYR A 111 -11.73 8.79 -4.66
N SER A 112 -10.98 9.68 -5.30
CA SER A 112 -10.71 11.02 -4.78
C SER A 112 -12.00 11.84 -4.67
N ASP A 113 -12.87 11.74 -5.69
CA ASP A 113 -14.19 12.40 -5.68
C ASP A 113 -15.13 11.86 -4.61
N TYR A 114 -15.09 10.55 -4.36
CA TYR A 114 -15.84 9.88 -3.31
C TYR A 114 -15.35 10.33 -1.91
N LEU A 115 -14.04 10.46 -1.71
CA LEU A 115 -13.49 10.94 -0.44
C LEU A 115 -13.81 12.43 -0.19
N GLY A 116 -13.83 13.25 -1.24
CA GLY A 116 -14.10 14.68 -1.14
C GLY A 116 -15.57 15.03 -0.85
N PHE A 117 -16.51 14.14 -1.17
CA PHE A 117 -17.94 14.43 -1.07
C PHE A 117 -18.74 13.20 -0.62
N SER A 118 -19.44 13.34 0.50
CA SER A 118 -20.35 12.32 1.00
C SER A 118 -21.63 12.25 0.15
N GLY A 119 -21.81 11.15 -0.59
CA GLY A 119 -23.05 10.87 -1.30
C GLY A 119 -23.12 9.43 -1.82
N ASP A 120 -24.26 8.77 -1.62
CA ASP A 120 -24.50 7.38 -2.02
C ASP A 120 -24.25 7.13 -3.52
N GLU A 121 -24.53 8.12 -4.36
CA GLU A 121 -24.34 8.03 -5.81
C GLU A 121 -22.85 7.93 -6.19
N ARG A 122 -21.99 8.77 -5.60
CA ARG A 122 -20.54 8.77 -5.86
C ARG A 122 -19.89 7.48 -5.37
N GLN A 123 -20.36 6.98 -4.23
CA GLN A 123 -19.92 5.68 -3.72
C GLN A 123 -20.28 4.55 -4.70
N LYS A 124 -21.51 4.52 -5.22
CA LYS A 124 -21.94 3.54 -6.22
C LYS A 124 -21.09 3.61 -7.50
N LEU A 125 -20.88 4.82 -8.03
CA LEU A 125 -20.04 5.05 -9.21
C LEU A 125 -18.61 4.54 -9.01
N PHE A 126 -18.00 4.84 -7.86
CA PHE A 126 -16.67 4.33 -7.53
C PHE A 126 -16.64 2.80 -7.45
N ILE A 127 -17.61 2.17 -6.76
CA ILE A 127 -17.69 0.71 -6.63
C ILE A 127 -17.81 0.05 -8.02
N ASP A 128 -18.66 0.59 -8.88
CA ASP A 128 -18.85 0.07 -10.24
C ASP A 128 -17.57 0.19 -11.07
N GLN A 129 -16.91 1.35 -11.03
CA GLN A 129 -15.67 1.56 -11.76
C GLN A 129 -14.53 0.70 -11.23
N ARG A 130 -14.44 0.50 -9.91
CA ARG A 130 -13.50 -0.45 -9.28
C ARG A 130 -13.74 -1.87 -9.78
N ASN A 131 -14.99 -2.31 -9.83
CA ASN A 131 -15.36 -3.65 -10.28
C ASN A 131 -15.03 -3.84 -11.78
N LYS A 132 -15.33 -2.86 -12.62
CA LYS A 132 -14.96 -2.83 -14.05
C LYS A 132 -13.44 -2.94 -14.23
N THR A 133 -12.68 -2.13 -13.50
CA THR A 133 -11.20 -2.13 -13.54
C THR A 133 -10.63 -3.48 -13.12
N ASN A 134 -11.16 -4.08 -12.05
CA ASN A 134 -10.73 -5.39 -11.57
C ASN A 134 -11.08 -6.51 -12.57
N SER A 135 -12.25 -6.46 -13.19
CA SER A 135 -12.65 -7.39 -14.24
C SER A 135 -11.71 -7.33 -15.44
N LEU A 136 -11.40 -6.12 -15.92
CA LEU A 136 -10.45 -5.90 -17.01
C LEU A 136 -9.05 -6.42 -16.67
N LYS A 137 -8.54 -6.10 -15.47
CA LYS A 137 -7.25 -6.59 -14.98
C LYS A 137 -7.19 -8.12 -15.02
N ARG A 138 -8.21 -8.80 -14.49
CA ARG A 138 -8.30 -10.28 -14.50
C ARG A 138 -8.31 -10.83 -15.93
N LYS A 139 -9.06 -10.19 -16.84
CA LYS A 139 -9.10 -10.57 -18.26
C LYS A 139 -7.72 -10.46 -18.91
N LYS A 140 -7.02 -9.32 -18.74
CA LYS A 140 -5.69 -9.09 -19.34
C LYS A 140 -4.65 -10.08 -18.82
N VAL A 141 -4.62 -10.32 -17.49
CA VAL A 141 -3.75 -11.34 -16.88
C VAL A 141 -4.03 -12.74 -17.46
N LYS A 142 -5.32 -13.11 -17.55
CA LYS A 142 -5.74 -14.42 -18.06
C LYS A 142 -5.32 -14.63 -19.52
N VAL A 143 -5.55 -13.62 -20.36
CA VAL A 143 -5.18 -13.68 -21.79
C VAL A 143 -3.66 -13.79 -21.94
N PHE A 144 -2.90 -12.95 -21.24
CA PHE A 144 -1.44 -12.96 -21.32
C PHE A 144 -0.84 -14.33 -20.94
N TYR A 145 -1.24 -14.88 -19.79
CA TYR A 145 -0.69 -16.17 -19.36
C TYR A 145 -1.20 -17.33 -20.19
N ARG A 146 -2.45 -17.27 -20.70
CA ARG A 146 -2.94 -18.25 -21.67
C ARG A 146 -2.03 -18.30 -22.90
N THR A 147 -1.75 -17.16 -23.51
CA THR A 147 -0.87 -17.07 -24.68
C THR A 147 0.53 -17.59 -24.37
N LYS A 148 1.11 -17.23 -23.22
CA LYS A 148 2.42 -17.78 -22.80
C LYS A 148 2.43 -19.30 -22.64
N PHE A 149 1.35 -19.89 -22.11
CA PHE A 149 1.25 -21.34 -21.98
C PHE A 149 1.01 -22.02 -23.32
N GLU A 150 0.26 -21.40 -24.23
CA GLU A 150 0.07 -21.88 -25.61
C GLU A 150 1.39 -21.87 -26.39
N GLU A 151 2.23 -20.83 -26.23
CA GLU A 151 3.58 -20.74 -26.83
C GLU A 151 4.55 -21.84 -26.34
N LYS A 152 4.34 -22.35 -25.12
CA LYS A 152 5.14 -23.43 -24.52
C LYS A 152 4.40 -24.77 -24.50
N ALA A 153 3.34 -24.91 -25.28
CA ALA A 153 2.60 -26.16 -25.39
C ALA A 153 3.53 -27.28 -25.91
N GLY A 154 3.57 -28.40 -25.19
CA GLY A 154 4.46 -29.52 -25.51
C GLY A 154 5.89 -29.39 -24.97
N ASP A 155 6.24 -28.30 -24.28
CA ASP A 155 7.49 -28.12 -23.54
C ASP A 155 7.22 -28.07 -22.02
N PRO A 156 7.30 -29.21 -21.31
CA PRO A 156 7.10 -29.26 -19.87
C PRO A 156 8.09 -28.39 -19.10
N LYS A 157 9.34 -28.28 -19.58
CA LYS A 157 10.39 -27.48 -18.92
C LYS A 157 10.05 -25.99 -19.03
N GLY A 158 9.74 -25.51 -20.23
CA GLY A 158 9.32 -24.13 -20.45
C GLY A 158 8.03 -23.76 -19.72
N THR A 159 7.09 -24.70 -19.59
CA THR A 159 5.87 -24.52 -18.78
C THR A 159 6.22 -24.33 -17.29
N TRP A 160 7.10 -25.17 -16.75
CA TRP A 160 7.60 -25.05 -15.38
C TRP A 160 8.39 -23.76 -15.15
N ASP A 161 9.15 -23.29 -16.13
CA ASP A 161 9.87 -22.01 -16.06
C ASP A 161 8.89 -20.83 -15.94
N ILE A 162 7.78 -20.84 -16.71
CA ILE A 162 6.71 -19.84 -16.58
C ILE A 162 6.11 -19.86 -15.17
N ILE A 163 5.76 -21.04 -14.65
CA ILE A 163 5.18 -21.18 -13.29
C ILE A 163 6.17 -20.70 -12.23
N ASN A 164 7.44 -21.10 -12.32
CA ASN A 164 8.50 -20.68 -11.41
C ASN A 164 8.69 -19.16 -11.44
N GLY A 165 8.61 -18.52 -12.61
CA GLY A 165 8.67 -17.07 -12.75
C GLY A 165 7.51 -16.35 -12.06
N ILE A 166 6.32 -16.97 -11.98
CA ILE A 166 5.16 -16.42 -11.25
C ILE A 166 5.36 -16.54 -9.74
N ILE A 167 5.76 -17.73 -9.26
CA ILE A 167 5.83 -18.05 -7.82
C ILE A 167 7.05 -17.40 -7.16
N LYS A 168 8.23 -17.55 -7.76
CA LYS A 168 9.53 -17.15 -7.18
C LYS A 168 10.03 -15.81 -7.72
N GLY A 169 9.34 -15.25 -8.71
CA GLY A 169 9.82 -14.10 -9.48
C GLY A 169 10.84 -14.50 -10.55
N GLU A 170 11.05 -13.61 -11.52
CA GLU A 170 12.08 -13.80 -12.55
C GLU A 170 13.47 -13.79 -11.91
N ARG A 171 14.17 -14.92 -11.98
CA ARG A 171 15.58 -15.01 -11.59
C ARG A 171 16.40 -14.46 -12.74
N LYS A 172 17.33 -13.56 -12.45
CA LYS A 172 18.41 -13.28 -13.41
C LYS A 172 19.19 -14.57 -13.59
N PRO A 173 19.49 -15.00 -14.83
CA PRO A 173 20.42 -16.10 -15.03
C PRO A 173 21.71 -15.76 -14.28
N GLN A 174 22.15 -16.67 -13.41
CA GLN A 174 23.46 -16.55 -12.78
C GLN A 174 24.47 -17.10 -13.77
N GLU A 175 25.43 -16.27 -14.13
CA GLU A 175 26.56 -16.66 -14.94
C GLU A 175 27.54 -17.40 -14.05
N TYR A 176 27.67 -18.71 -14.27
CA TYR A 176 28.68 -19.52 -13.62
C TYR A 176 29.80 -19.74 -14.63
N SER A 177 31.01 -19.32 -14.26
CA SER A 177 32.23 -19.65 -14.98
C SER A 177 33.05 -20.62 -14.13
N LEU A 178 33.50 -21.70 -14.75
CA LEU A 178 34.38 -22.69 -14.13
C LEU A 178 35.70 -22.72 -14.89
N GLU A 179 36.80 -22.62 -14.15
CA GLU A 179 38.13 -22.76 -14.72
C GLU A 179 38.59 -24.21 -14.56
N VAL A 180 38.64 -24.94 -15.67
CA VAL A 180 39.08 -26.34 -15.70
C VAL A 180 40.31 -26.43 -16.59
N ASN A 181 41.45 -26.82 -16.01
CA ASN A 181 42.73 -26.97 -16.71
C ASN A 181 43.18 -25.71 -17.48
N GLY A 182 42.96 -24.52 -16.91
CA GLY A 182 43.36 -23.24 -17.51
C GLY A 182 42.48 -22.76 -18.67
N LYS A 183 41.33 -23.40 -18.90
CA LYS A 183 40.27 -22.88 -19.77
C LYS A 183 39.05 -22.52 -18.95
N VAL A 184 38.55 -21.31 -19.15
CA VAL A 184 37.26 -20.86 -18.61
C VAL A 184 36.15 -21.41 -19.50
N ILE A 185 35.25 -22.18 -18.90
CA ILE A 185 34.04 -22.69 -19.53
C ILE A 185 32.86 -21.93 -18.92
N SER A 186 32.02 -21.32 -19.77
CA SER A 186 30.76 -20.68 -19.39
C SER A 186 29.58 -21.49 -19.89
N ASP A 187 28.48 -21.46 -19.14
CA ASP A 187 27.24 -22.21 -19.43
C ASP A 187 26.40 -21.59 -20.58
N LEU A 188 26.92 -20.57 -21.27
CA LEU A 188 26.25 -19.83 -22.35
C LEU A 188 26.97 -20.05 -23.69
N GLU A 189 27.03 -21.31 -24.13
CA GLU A 189 27.24 -21.69 -25.54
C GLU A 189 26.64 -23.07 -25.83
#